data_AF-A0AA36G7D1-F1
#
_entry.id   AF-A0AA36G7D1-F1
#
_cell.length_a   1.000
_cell.length_b   1.000
_cell.length_c   1.000
_cell.angle_alpha   90.00
_cell.angle_beta   90.00
_cell.angle_gamma   90.00
#
_symmetry.space_group_name_H-M   'P 1'
#
loop_
_entity.id
_entity.type
_entity.pdbx_description
1 polymer ?
#
loop_
_entity_poly.entity_id
_entity_poly.type
_entity_poly.pdbx_seq_one_letter_code
_entity_poly.pdbx_strand_id
1 'polypeptide(L)'
;MRFKWRLPALRHDPRIYGKTGRTFSNAVQSTSSLPTRTSPTVPLLVEICKREHQNEMTLLDNALDRDYRNIERDHERLTQQHIGLITKITESCLNPDKTALVLYGSTSFGLSSDLSDIDCSIFIKSKDERLGFNQACRQNQELALMRRHSKEILGKTVSSVVSLHYIQHPLLVVNFDDGSKMDLTLLNESFQNIRNSNLVRYYLKADRRLGQMAIYIRRWFEECGLKNSKAGLFNGYHILLTLIHFLQSEQALTPWQVLPVLCQTHPSLVSGQLPIEQVIEQMKIPVNSLKLDYKSHNTMSVSELLVRYFEFYSQFNFKRDRIYIEKGQARRSSRKYAGEAPLQLIDPYSNETVTRSIYLPMAFGDAVRFTCAKMKNGLLFSSYPTFPEAKLFENGTKFARWRMQINTRK
;
A
#
# COMPACT_ATOMS: atom_id res chain seq x y z
N MET A 1 -43.81 -26.86 -10.73
CA MET A 1 -43.19 -26.68 -12.06
C MET A 1 -41.73 -26.24 -11.85
N ARG A 2 -40.78 -27.15 -12.14
CA ARG A 2 -39.32 -26.94 -12.04
C ARG A 2 -38.77 -27.05 -13.46
N PHE A 3 -38.02 -26.05 -13.93
CA PHE A 3 -37.17 -26.22 -15.12
C PHE A 3 -35.74 -25.78 -14.80
N LYS A 4 -34.86 -26.79 -14.73
CA LYS A 4 -33.40 -26.66 -14.80
C LYS A 4 -33.01 -26.58 -16.27
N TRP A 5 -32.18 -25.62 -16.65
CA TRP A 5 -31.49 -25.64 -17.94
C TRP A 5 -30.01 -25.98 -17.74
N ARG A 6 -29.57 -27.03 -18.45
CA ARG A 6 -28.22 -27.58 -18.49
C ARG A 6 -27.38 -26.87 -19.56
N LEU A 7 -26.10 -26.67 -19.28
CA LEU A 7 -25.06 -26.28 -20.24
C LEU A 7 -24.73 -27.44 -21.21
N PRO A 8 -24.44 -27.19 -22.50
CA PRO A 8 -23.95 -28.21 -23.42
C PRO A 8 -22.42 -28.39 -23.34
N ALA A 9 -21.98 -29.65 -23.35
CA ALA A 9 -20.59 -30.07 -23.47
C ALA A 9 -20.11 -30.01 -24.93
N LEU A 10 -18.91 -29.43 -25.15
CA LEU A 10 -18.19 -29.49 -26.42
C LEU A 10 -17.43 -30.83 -26.52
N ARG A 11 -17.70 -31.58 -27.60
CA ARG A 11 -17.02 -32.83 -27.95
C ARG A 11 -15.79 -32.54 -28.80
N HIS A 12 -14.70 -33.23 -28.51
CA HIS A 12 -13.52 -33.38 -29.38
C HIS A 12 -13.85 -34.32 -30.55
N ASP A 13 -13.46 -33.94 -31.76
CA ASP A 13 -13.41 -34.82 -32.93
C ASP A 13 -11.95 -34.95 -33.42
N PRO A 14 -11.35 -36.16 -33.35
CA PRO A 14 -10.02 -36.43 -33.88
C PRO A 14 -10.16 -37.21 -35.19
N ARG A 15 -9.94 -36.54 -36.32
CA ARG A 15 -9.63 -37.18 -37.61
C ARG A 15 -9.25 -36.12 -38.64
N ILE A 16 -7.98 -36.11 -39.05
CA ILE A 16 -7.51 -36.06 -40.44
C ILE A 16 -5.97 -36.19 -40.38
N TYR A 17 -5.50 -37.41 -40.63
CA TYR A 17 -4.13 -37.69 -41.04
C TYR A 17 -4.10 -37.70 -42.57
N GLY A 18 -3.12 -37.00 -43.15
CA GLY A 18 -2.80 -37.06 -44.57
C GLY A 18 -1.34 -36.68 -44.79
N LYS A 19 -0.49 -37.71 -44.89
CA LYS A 19 0.94 -37.60 -45.21
C LYS A 19 1.12 -37.21 -46.68
N THR A 20 2.00 -36.26 -46.97
CA THR A 20 2.90 -36.31 -48.14
C THR A 20 4.24 -35.68 -47.75
N GLY A 21 5.31 -36.47 -47.90
CA GLY A 21 6.67 -36.01 -47.66
C GLY A 21 7.26 -35.34 -48.89
N ARG A 22 8.11 -34.33 -48.67
CA ARG A 22 9.22 -33.97 -49.55
C ARG A 22 10.34 -33.41 -48.68
N THR A 23 11.48 -34.09 -48.75
CA THR A 23 12.79 -33.71 -48.24
C THR A 23 13.37 -32.55 -49.05
N PHE A 24 13.88 -31.52 -48.38
CA PHE A 24 14.97 -30.68 -48.91
C PHE A 24 15.89 -30.24 -47.77
N SER A 25 17.17 -30.43 -48.02
CA SER A 25 18.32 -30.21 -47.15
C SER A 25 18.78 -28.75 -47.09
N ASN A 26 19.38 -28.40 -45.95
CA ASN A 26 20.48 -27.45 -45.73
C ASN A 26 20.35 -26.00 -46.24
N ALA A 27 20.27 -25.05 -45.31
CA ALA A 27 21.07 -23.82 -45.34
C ALA A 27 21.21 -23.22 -43.93
N VAL A 28 22.40 -23.36 -43.36
CA VAL A 28 22.87 -22.53 -42.24
C VAL A 28 23.14 -21.14 -42.81
N GLN A 29 22.39 -20.13 -42.38
CA GLN A 29 22.75 -18.73 -42.62
C GLN A 29 23.08 -18.06 -41.29
N SER A 30 24.38 -17.83 -41.14
CA SER A 30 24.97 -16.82 -40.27
C SER A 30 24.31 -15.47 -40.54
N THR A 31 23.82 -14.82 -39.49
CA THR A 31 23.48 -13.40 -39.54
C THR A 31 24.38 -12.63 -38.58
N SER A 32 25.13 -11.75 -39.22
CA SER A 32 26.07 -10.75 -38.72
C SER A 32 25.66 -10.03 -37.45
N SER A 33 26.63 -9.91 -36.53
CA SER A 33 26.63 -8.96 -35.42
C SER A 33 26.52 -7.51 -35.94
N LEU A 34 25.52 -6.77 -35.44
CA LEU A 34 25.43 -5.32 -35.58
C LEU A 34 26.37 -4.64 -34.57
N PRO A 35 27.07 -3.56 -34.96
CA PRO A 35 28.01 -2.88 -34.07
C PRO A 35 27.25 -2.05 -33.01
N THR A 36 27.59 -2.29 -31.74
CA THR A 36 27.13 -1.51 -30.60
C THR A 36 27.75 -0.12 -30.63
N ARG A 37 27.00 0.84 -31.16
CA ARG A 37 27.32 2.27 -31.03
C ARG A 37 27.05 2.67 -29.58
N THR A 38 28.10 2.72 -28.77
CA THR A 38 28.06 3.19 -27.39
C THR A 38 27.77 4.69 -27.36
N SER A 39 26.49 5.03 -27.21
CA SER A 39 26.08 6.36 -26.76
C SER A 39 26.70 6.62 -25.39
N PRO A 40 27.23 7.83 -25.09
CA PRO A 40 27.70 8.15 -23.75
C PRO A 40 26.54 7.95 -22.77
N THR A 41 26.67 6.97 -21.89
CA THR A 41 25.67 6.64 -20.89
C THR A 41 25.52 7.84 -19.98
N VAL A 42 24.35 8.52 -20.03
CA VAL A 42 24.04 9.58 -19.08
C VAL A 42 24.17 8.98 -17.67
N PRO A 43 24.97 9.57 -16.76
CA PRO A 43 25.13 9.03 -15.42
C PRO A 43 23.77 8.90 -14.74
N LEU A 44 23.53 7.78 -14.06
CA LEU A 44 22.34 7.60 -13.23
C LEU A 44 22.27 8.73 -12.19
N LEU A 45 21.06 9.20 -11.88
CA LEU A 45 20.84 10.30 -10.94
C LEU A 45 21.53 10.04 -9.59
N VAL A 46 21.47 8.80 -9.12
CA VAL A 46 22.11 8.38 -7.87
C VAL A 46 23.62 8.59 -7.89
N GLU A 47 24.31 8.37 -9.01
CA GLU A 47 25.76 8.58 -9.11
C GLU A 47 26.13 10.06 -9.07
N ILE A 48 25.27 10.92 -9.66
CA ILE A 48 25.42 12.37 -9.57
C ILE A 48 25.24 12.82 -8.11
N CYS A 49 24.16 12.37 -7.46
CA CYS A 49 23.89 12.73 -6.07
C CYS A 49 24.99 12.25 -5.11
N LYS A 50 25.51 11.02 -5.29
CA LYS A 50 26.64 10.52 -4.51
C LYS A 50 27.91 11.35 -4.69
N ARG A 51 28.19 11.78 -5.92
CA ARG A 51 29.40 12.56 -6.19
C ARG A 51 29.30 13.98 -5.64
N GLU A 52 28.14 14.61 -5.77
CA GLU A 52 27.99 16.05 -5.56
C GLU A 52 27.34 16.40 -4.21
N HIS A 53 26.55 15.49 -3.61
CA HIS A 53 25.69 15.75 -2.45
C HIS A 53 25.77 14.64 -1.39
N GLN A 54 26.92 13.96 -1.27
CA GLN A 54 27.11 12.84 -0.33
C GLN A 54 26.87 13.24 1.13
N ASN A 55 27.25 14.47 1.50
CA ASN A 55 27.11 14.96 2.87
C ASN A 55 25.64 15.12 3.25
N GLU A 56 24.85 15.73 2.37
CA GLU A 56 23.40 15.93 2.51
C GLU A 56 22.67 14.59 2.57
N MET A 57 23.05 13.64 1.72
CA MET A 57 22.53 12.26 1.75
C MET A 57 22.81 11.57 3.09
N THR A 58 24.03 11.72 3.62
CA THR A 58 24.42 11.15 4.92
C THR A 58 23.66 11.79 6.08
N LEU A 59 23.46 13.12 6.06
CA LEU A 59 22.67 13.83 7.06
C LEU A 59 21.20 13.38 7.02
N LEU A 60 20.65 13.16 5.84
CA LEU A 60 19.31 12.61 5.68
C LEU A 60 19.20 11.20 6.26
N ASP A 61 20.15 10.31 5.96
CA ASP A 61 20.17 8.95 6.51
C ASP A 61 20.16 8.95 8.04
N ASN A 62 20.95 9.81 8.67
CA ASN A 62 21.01 9.96 10.12
C ASN A 62 19.70 10.53 10.70
N ALA A 63 19.10 11.51 10.02
CA ALA A 63 17.82 12.09 10.43
C ALA A 63 16.69 11.05 10.38
N LEU A 64 16.61 10.27 9.29
CA LEU A 64 15.59 9.23 9.12
C LEU A 64 15.79 8.06 10.10
N ASP A 65 17.03 7.69 10.43
CA ASP A 65 17.30 6.70 11.49
C ASP A 65 16.79 7.19 12.85
N ARG A 66 17.11 8.43 13.22
CA ARG A 66 16.62 9.02 14.48
C ARG A 66 15.10 9.06 14.53
N ASP A 67 14.47 9.58 13.48
CA ASP A 67 13.01 9.75 13.44
C ASP A 67 12.29 8.39 13.47
N TYR A 68 12.82 7.38 12.77
CA TYR A 68 12.28 6.03 12.81
C TYR A 68 12.42 5.37 14.19
N ARG A 69 13.57 5.52 14.84
CA ARG A 69 13.76 5.03 16.23
C ARG A 69 12.81 5.70 17.22
N ASN A 70 12.51 6.98 17.03
CA ASN A 70 11.53 7.67 17.87
C ASN A 70 10.13 7.07 17.69
N ILE A 71 9.71 6.83 16.44
CA ILE A 71 8.45 6.14 16.15
C ILE A 71 8.42 4.75 16.78
N GLU A 72 9.48 3.95 16.66
CA GLU A 72 9.54 2.61 17.26
C GLU A 72 9.42 2.66 18.78
N ARG A 73 10.02 3.66 19.44
CA ARG A 73 9.93 3.87 20.90
C ARG A 73 8.51 4.23 21.33
N ASP A 74 7.85 5.12 20.59
CA ASP A 74 6.51 5.59 20.94
C ASP A 74 5.41 4.59 20.57
N HIS A 75 5.68 3.70 19.62
CA HIS A 75 4.71 2.75 19.07
C HIS A 75 4.14 1.81 20.14
N GLU A 76 4.96 1.30 21.07
CA GLU A 76 4.46 0.40 22.12
C GLU A 76 3.47 1.11 23.04
N ARG A 77 3.82 2.33 23.50
CA ARG A 77 2.93 3.17 24.30
C ARG A 77 1.61 3.45 23.57
N LEU A 78 1.66 3.88 22.32
CA LEU A 78 0.49 4.16 21.50
C LEU A 78 -0.40 2.93 21.29
N THR A 79 0.22 1.78 21.03
CA THR A 79 -0.51 0.52 20.84
C THR A 79 -1.23 0.10 22.11
N GLN A 80 -0.59 0.20 23.28
CA GLN A 80 -1.22 -0.10 24.55
C GLN A 80 -2.38 0.84 24.87
N GLN A 81 -2.24 2.14 24.57
CA GLN A 81 -3.33 3.12 24.70
C GLN A 81 -4.53 2.75 23.81
N HIS A 82 -4.28 2.42 22.54
CA HIS A 82 -5.33 2.03 21.60
C HIS A 82 -5.99 0.70 21.98
N ILE A 83 -5.22 -0.31 22.40
CA ILE A 83 -5.76 -1.58 22.90
C ILE A 83 -6.66 -1.33 24.11
N GLY A 84 -6.23 -0.51 25.08
CA GLY A 84 -7.03 -0.17 26.26
C GLY A 84 -8.36 0.50 25.90
N LEU A 85 -8.36 1.43 24.94
CA LEU A 85 -9.60 2.06 24.44
C LEU A 85 -10.53 1.02 23.79
N ILE A 86 -9.97 0.14 22.97
CA ILE A 86 -10.69 -0.86 22.20
C ILE A 86 -11.34 -1.92 23.09
N THR A 87 -10.61 -2.41 24.10
CA THR A 87 -11.14 -3.33 25.10
C THR A 87 -12.35 -2.73 25.80
N LYS A 88 -12.24 -1.48 26.26
CA LYS A 88 -13.35 -0.77 26.91
C LYS A 88 -14.57 -0.59 26.01
N ILE A 89 -14.37 -0.21 24.75
CA ILE A 89 -15.46 -0.09 23.77
C ILE A 89 -16.14 -1.45 23.55
N THR A 90 -15.34 -2.52 23.45
CA THR A 90 -15.87 -3.87 23.26
C THR A 90 -16.71 -4.31 24.46
N GLU A 91 -16.27 -4.02 25.68
CA GLU A 91 -16.98 -4.37 26.92
C GLU A 91 -18.24 -3.52 27.15
N SER A 92 -18.20 -2.23 26.79
CA SER A 92 -19.26 -1.28 27.12
C SER A 92 -20.33 -1.15 26.04
N CYS A 93 -19.98 -1.40 24.78
CA CYS A 93 -20.85 -1.11 23.63
C CYS A 93 -21.12 -2.32 22.75
N LEU A 94 -20.35 -3.41 22.90
CA LEU A 94 -20.48 -4.63 22.11
C LEU A 94 -20.66 -5.84 23.04
N ASN A 95 -20.98 -7.00 22.46
CA ASN A 95 -20.97 -8.27 23.19
C ASN A 95 -19.56 -8.88 23.10
N PRO A 96 -18.75 -8.89 24.17
CA PRO A 96 -17.37 -9.40 24.13
C PRO A 96 -17.29 -10.90 23.88
N ASP A 97 -18.34 -11.68 24.18
CA ASP A 97 -18.38 -13.12 23.91
C ASP A 97 -18.56 -13.41 22.42
N LYS A 98 -19.26 -12.52 21.70
CA LYS A 98 -19.55 -12.66 20.26
C LYS A 98 -18.62 -11.87 19.36
N THR A 99 -18.07 -10.77 19.85
CA THR A 99 -17.35 -9.78 19.04
C THR A 99 -15.93 -9.54 19.53
N ALA A 100 -15.08 -9.08 18.63
CA ALA A 100 -13.76 -8.56 18.93
C ALA A 100 -13.48 -7.35 18.04
N LEU A 101 -12.82 -6.34 18.58
CA LEU A 101 -12.30 -5.23 17.79
C LEU A 101 -10.83 -5.51 17.44
N VAL A 102 -10.51 -5.50 16.15
CA VAL A 102 -9.17 -5.79 15.64
C VAL A 102 -8.53 -4.52 15.10
N LEU A 103 -7.42 -4.12 15.72
CA LEU A 103 -6.57 -3.03 15.22
C LEU A 103 -6.00 -3.40 13.85
N TYR A 104 -6.04 -2.45 12.92
CA TYR A 104 -5.36 -2.54 11.65
C TYR A 104 -4.72 -1.18 11.32
N GLY A 105 -4.11 -1.04 10.14
CA GLY A 105 -3.58 0.25 9.70
C GLY A 105 -2.34 0.71 10.46
N SER A 106 -2.09 2.01 10.47
CA SER A 106 -0.81 2.61 10.89
C SER A 106 -0.38 2.25 12.31
N THR A 107 -1.35 2.16 13.22
CA THR A 107 -1.12 1.68 14.59
C THR A 107 -0.63 0.24 14.56
N SER A 108 -1.34 -0.67 13.88
CA SER A 108 -1.01 -2.10 13.93
C SER A 108 0.38 -2.47 13.40
N PHE A 109 0.95 -1.66 12.51
CA PHE A 109 2.25 -1.91 11.89
C PHE A 109 3.35 -0.94 12.30
N GLY A 110 3.13 -0.09 13.32
CA GLY A 110 4.21 0.68 13.92
C GLY A 110 4.69 1.89 13.12
N LEU A 111 3.81 2.50 12.33
CA LEU A 111 4.09 3.77 11.64
C LEU A 111 3.09 4.86 12.07
N SER A 112 2.45 4.70 13.22
CA SER A 112 1.55 5.69 13.84
C SER A 112 2.33 6.74 14.62
N SER A 113 1.77 7.95 14.66
CA SER A 113 2.13 9.03 15.59
C SER A 113 0.91 9.39 16.44
N ASP A 114 1.08 10.26 17.45
CA ASP A 114 -0.04 10.72 18.29
C ASP A 114 -1.19 11.40 17.51
N LEU A 115 -0.91 11.86 16.28
CA LEU A 115 -1.90 12.47 15.38
C LEU A 115 -2.58 11.46 14.44
N SER A 116 -2.26 10.16 14.55
CA SER A 116 -2.78 9.14 13.65
C SER A 116 -4.16 8.65 14.07
N ASP A 117 -5.05 8.49 13.09
CA ASP A 117 -6.36 7.88 13.29
C ASP A 117 -6.23 6.43 13.83
N ILE A 118 -7.20 6.03 14.65
CA ILE A 118 -7.33 4.67 15.19
C ILE A 118 -8.19 3.85 14.22
N ASP A 119 -7.54 3.00 13.43
CA ASP A 119 -8.17 2.11 12.47
C ASP A 119 -8.55 0.76 13.13
N CYS A 120 -9.84 0.45 13.21
CA CYS A 120 -10.35 -0.77 13.87
C CYS A 120 -11.45 -1.47 13.09
N SER A 121 -11.44 -2.80 13.10
CA SER A 121 -12.49 -3.61 12.48
C SER A 121 -13.29 -4.40 13.50
N ILE A 122 -14.62 -4.43 13.34
CA ILE A 122 -15.50 -5.30 14.15
C ILE A 122 -15.46 -6.72 13.57
N PHE A 123 -14.95 -7.67 14.36
CA PHE A 123 -14.89 -9.09 14.04
C PHE A 123 -15.92 -9.89 14.83
N ILE A 124 -16.78 -10.61 14.11
CA ILE A 124 -17.74 -11.54 14.71
C ILE A 124 -17.07 -12.92 14.81
N LYS A 125 -16.98 -13.44 16.03
CA LYS A 125 -16.27 -14.70 16.32
C LYS A 125 -16.95 -15.89 15.64
N SER A 126 -18.28 -15.98 15.73
CA SER A 126 -19.05 -17.03 15.06
C SER A 126 -19.06 -16.84 13.55
N LYS A 127 -18.61 -17.86 12.82
CA LYS A 127 -18.57 -17.84 11.35
C LYS A 127 -19.96 -17.71 10.73
N ASP A 128 -20.95 -18.39 11.31
CA ASP A 128 -22.33 -18.42 10.81
C ASP A 128 -23.04 -17.08 11.05
N GLU A 129 -22.68 -16.35 12.11
CA GLU A 129 -23.26 -15.04 12.42
C GLU A 129 -22.65 -13.90 11.59
N ARG A 130 -21.45 -14.05 11.02
CA ARG A 130 -20.74 -12.99 10.27
C ARG A 130 -21.56 -12.42 9.11
N LEU A 131 -22.16 -13.29 8.31
CA LEU A 131 -22.93 -12.89 7.14
C LEU A 131 -24.18 -12.09 7.56
N GLY A 132 -24.91 -12.59 8.56
CA GLY A 132 -26.09 -11.92 9.11
C GLY A 132 -25.76 -10.55 9.71
N PHE A 133 -24.67 -10.46 10.49
CA PHE A 133 -24.23 -9.20 11.09
C PHE A 133 -23.85 -8.16 10.03
N ASN A 134 -23.09 -8.55 9.01
CA ASN A 134 -22.73 -7.67 7.90
C ASN A 134 -23.97 -7.14 7.16
N GLN A 135 -24.99 -7.98 6.99
CA GLN A 135 -26.24 -7.58 6.36
C GLN A 135 -27.06 -6.61 7.24
N ALA A 136 -27.17 -6.89 8.54
CA ALA A 136 -27.87 -6.04 9.51
C ALA A 136 -27.22 -4.65 9.65
N CYS A 137 -25.89 -4.58 9.64
CA CYS A 137 -25.18 -3.31 9.68
C CYS A 137 -25.32 -2.49 8.40
N ARG A 138 -25.37 -3.12 7.21
CA ARG A 138 -25.70 -2.42 5.96
C ARG A 138 -27.10 -1.81 5.98
N GLN A 139 -28.00 -2.41 6.76
CA GLN A 139 -29.36 -1.90 7.01
C GLN A 139 -29.42 -0.88 8.16
N ASN A 140 -28.27 -0.45 8.71
CA ASN A 140 -28.15 0.56 9.77
C ASN A 140 -28.84 0.18 11.11
N GLN A 141 -29.06 -1.11 11.37
CA GLN A 141 -29.77 -1.57 12.58
C GLN A 141 -28.86 -1.61 13.82
N GLU A 142 -27.62 -2.08 13.67
CA GLU A 142 -26.64 -2.22 14.77
C GLU A 142 -25.90 -0.91 15.12
N LEU A 143 -25.84 0.04 14.19
CA LEU A 143 -25.08 1.29 14.35
C LEU A 143 -25.80 2.33 15.23
N ALA A 144 -27.09 2.10 15.50
CA ALA A 144 -27.87 2.84 16.48
C ALA A 144 -27.47 2.50 17.94
N LEU A 145 -26.97 1.29 18.22
CA LEU A 145 -26.53 0.87 19.56
C LEU A 145 -25.25 1.59 19.97
N MET A 146 -24.24 1.64 19.09
CA MET A 146 -23.01 2.41 19.34
C MET A 146 -23.29 3.90 19.58
N ARG A 147 -24.27 4.48 18.88
CA ARG A 147 -24.72 5.87 19.12
C ARG A 147 -25.38 6.04 20.49
N ARG A 148 -26.20 5.08 20.93
CA ARG A 148 -26.90 5.14 22.23
C ARG A 148 -25.96 5.06 23.43
N HIS A 149 -24.84 4.35 23.31
CA HIS A 149 -23.85 4.18 24.38
C HIS A 149 -22.66 5.16 24.31
N SER A 150 -22.63 6.06 23.34
CA SER A 150 -21.48 6.95 23.06
C SER A 150 -21.28 8.15 23.99
N LYS A 151 -22.22 8.44 24.92
CA LYS A 151 -22.15 9.70 25.69
C LYS A 151 -20.96 9.77 26.66
N GLU A 152 -20.43 8.64 27.11
CA GLU A 152 -19.22 8.57 27.94
C GLU A 152 -18.42 7.30 27.59
N ILE A 153 -17.57 7.35 26.56
CA ILE A 153 -16.52 6.34 26.40
C ILE A 153 -15.39 6.72 27.35
N LEU A 154 -15.45 6.19 28.58
CA LEU A 154 -14.61 6.49 29.77
C LEU A 154 -13.28 7.25 29.49
N GLY A 155 -13.28 8.54 29.81
CA GLY A 155 -12.10 9.42 29.78
C GLY A 155 -11.94 10.25 28.51
N LYS A 156 -12.64 9.91 27.43
CA LYS A 156 -12.78 10.77 26.24
C LYS A 156 -14.24 10.94 25.87
N THR A 157 -14.72 12.16 25.93
CA THR A 157 -16.06 12.49 25.45
C THR A 157 -16.09 12.35 23.93
N VAL A 158 -17.15 11.72 23.40
CA VAL A 158 -17.35 11.58 21.96
C VAL A 158 -17.99 12.88 21.44
N SER A 159 -17.26 13.61 20.61
CA SER A 159 -17.75 14.86 20.03
C SER A 159 -18.81 14.60 18.96
N SER A 160 -18.58 13.58 18.12
CA SER A 160 -19.53 13.20 17.08
C SER A 160 -19.30 11.78 16.57
N VAL A 161 -20.40 11.17 16.09
CA VAL A 161 -20.38 9.87 15.44
C VAL A 161 -21.00 9.99 14.05
N VAL A 162 -20.18 9.82 13.00
CA VAL A 162 -20.59 9.90 11.60
C VAL A 162 -20.61 8.50 11.03
N SER A 163 -21.73 8.10 10.40
CA SER A 163 -21.81 6.80 9.75
C SER A 163 -21.91 6.93 8.24
N LEU A 164 -21.05 6.20 7.53
CA LEU A 164 -20.96 6.15 6.09
C LEU A 164 -21.30 4.73 5.63
N HIS A 165 -22.59 4.47 5.38
CA HIS A 165 -23.09 3.13 5.01
C HIS A 165 -23.16 2.88 3.51
N TYR A 166 -23.22 3.94 2.69
CA TYR A 166 -23.36 3.85 1.23
C TYR A 166 -22.04 3.65 0.49
N ILE A 167 -20.94 3.52 1.23
CA ILE A 167 -19.63 3.19 0.66
C ILE A 167 -19.43 1.67 0.66
N GLN A 168 -18.53 1.17 -0.19
CA GLN A 168 -18.32 -0.27 -0.39
C GLN A 168 -18.05 -1.04 0.91
N HIS A 169 -17.38 -0.40 1.87
CA HIS A 169 -17.13 -0.91 3.20
C HIS A 169 -17.71 0.09 4.21
N PRO A 170 -18.83 -0.22 4.87
CA PRO A 170 -19.42 0.69 5.84
C PRO A 170 -18.41 1.11 6.89
N LEU A 171 -18.36 2.42 7.16
CA LEU A 171 -17.40 3.05 8.05
C LEU A 171 -18.16 3.89 9.08
N LEU A 172 -17.85 3.65 10.35
CA LEU A 172 -18.26 4.49 11.45
C LEU A 172 -17.06 5.32 11.91
N VAL A 173 -17.17 6.63 11.79
CA VAL A 173 -16.16 7.57 12.26
C VAL A 173 -16.60 8.10 13.62
N VAL A 174 -15.77 7.87 14.63
CA VAL A 174 -15.95 8.38 15.99
C VAL A 174 -14.91 9.48 16.20
N ASN A 175 -15.36 10.72 16.40
CA ASN A 175 -14.50 11.83 16.76
C ASN A 175 -14.59 12.03 18.29
N PHE A 176 -13.43 12.22 18.92
CA PHE A 176 -13.33 12.51 20.35
C PHE A 176 -13.10 14.02 20.59
N ASP A 177 -13.42 14.50 21.78
CA ASP A 177 -13.26 15.92 22.17
C ASP A 177 -11.80 16.37 22.21
N ASP A 178 -10.86 15.45 22.42
CA ASP A 178 -9.42 15.71 22.39
C ASP A 178 -8.83 15.81 20.96
N GLY A 179 -9.69 15.75 19.95
CA GLY A 179 -9.33 15.81 18.53
C GLY A 179 -8.89 14.47 17.93
N SER A 180 -8.77 13.40 18.72
CA SER A 180 -8.49 12.07 18.18
C SER A 180 -9.68 11.51 17.40
N LYS A 181 -9.41 10.60 16.46
CA LYS A 181 -10.40 10.02 15.56
C LYS A 181 -10.23 8.51 15.49
N MET A 182 -11.35 7.78 15.52
CA MET A 182 -11.40 6.33 15.35
C MET A 182 -12.31 5.95 14.19
N ASP A 183 -11.75 5.17 13.28
CA ASP A 183 -12.42 4.65 12.09
C ASP A 183 -12.74 3.16 12.32
N LEU A 184 -14.02 2.89 12.59
CA LEU A 184 -14.57 1.56 12.80
C LEU A 184 -15.14 1.03 11.48
N THR A 185 -14.39 0.13 10.83
CA THR A 185 -14.85 -0.54 9.60
C THR A 185 -15.54 -1.86 9.91
N LEU A 186 -16.57 -2.18 9.12
CA LEU A 186 -17.10 -3.53 9.07
C LEU A 186 -16.26 -4.40 8.13
N LEU A 187 -16.12 -5.67 8.50
CA LEU A 187 -15.29 -6.59 7.74
C LEU A 187 -15.95 -7.00 6.43
N ASN A 188 -15.22 -6.86 5.34
CA ASN A 188 -15.55 -7.56 4.10
C ASN A 188 -15.23 -9.05 4.23
N GLU A 189 -15.84 -9.87 3.36
CA GLU A 189 -15.66 -11.32 3.36
C GLU A 189 -14.18 -11.74 3.20
N SER A 190 -13.37 -10.91 2.54
CA SER A 190 -11.94 -11.14 2.31
C SER A 190 -11.04 -10.69 3.46
N PHE A 191 -11.56 -9.95 4.45
CA PHE A 191 -10.81 -9.39 5.58
C PHE A 191 -9.57 -8.58 5.16
N GLN A 192 -9.67 -7.85 4.04
CA GLN A 192 -8.53 -7.19 3.39
C GLN A 192 -7.76 -6.26 4.32
N ASN A 193 -8.44 -5.45 5.13
CA ASN A 193 -7.79 -4.50 6.04
C ASN A 193 -6.83 -5.19 7.03
N ILE A 194 -7.28 -6.31 7.60
CA ILE A 194 -6.50 -7.11 8.56
C ILE A 194 -5.34 -7.79 7.85
N ARG A 195 -5.59 -8.46 6.72
CA ARG A 195 -4.55 -9.17 5.94
C ARG A 195 -3.48 -8.22 5.41
N ASN A 196 -3.89 -7.08 4.86
CA ASN A 196 -2.99 -6.02 4.38
C ASN A 196 -2.11 -5.49 5.49
N SER A 197 -2.68 -5.28 6.68
CA SER A 197 -1.92 -4.82 7.83
C SER A 197 -0.92 -5.87 8.29
N ASN A 198 -1.32 -7.15 8.36
CA ASN A 198 -0.41 -8.24 8.68
C ASN A 198 0.76 -8.36 7.69
N LEU A 199 0.47 -8.23 6.39
CA LEU A 199 1.49 -8.21 5.34
C LEU A 199 2.51 -7.09 5.55
N VAL A 200 2.04 -5.86 5.80
CA VAL A 200 2.92 -4.70 6.06
C VAL A 200 3.76 -4.89 7.32
N ARG A 201 3.20 -5.50 8.38
CA ARG A 201 3.95 -5.81 9.62
C ARG A 201 5.16 -6.70 9.35
N TYR A 202 4.98 -7.75 8.55
CA TYR A 202 6.09 -8.62 8.16
C TYR A 202 7.08 -7.93 7.23
N TYR A 203 6.65 -7.04 6.34
CA TYR A 203 7.57 -6.25 5.53
C TYR A 203 8.43 -5.28 6.37
N LEU A 204 7.83 -4.62 7.36
CA LEU A 204 8.57 -3.74 8.28
C LEU A 204 9.52 -4.54 9.18
N LYS A 205 9.14 -5.77 9.56
CA LYS A 205 10.03 -6.70 10.25
C LYS A 205 11.20 -7.17 9.36
N ALA A 206 10.98 -7.31 8.05
CA ALA A 206 11.98 -7.82 7.11
C ALA A 206 13.16 -6.88 6.93
N ASP A 207 12.93 -5.58 6.78
CA ASP A 207 14.00 -4.58 6.67
C ASP A 207 13.53 -3.20 7.14
N ARG A 208 14.25 -2.63 8.12
CA ARG A 208 13.92 -1.33 8.73
C ARG A 208 13.96 -0.17 7.74
N ARG A 209 14.69 -0.29 6.62
CA ARG A 209 14.77 0.76 5.60
C ARG A 209 13.41 1.05 4.97
N LEU A 210 12.48 0.09 4.95
CA LEU A 210 11.10 0.34 4.55
C LEU A 210 10.44 1.40 5.45
N GLY A 211 10.60 1.28 6.76
CA GLY A 211 10.04 2.23 7.73
C GLY A 211 10.65 3.61 7.60
N GLN A 212 11.98 3.69 7.47
CA GLN A 212 12.71 4.94 7.24
C GLN A 212 12.26 5.64 5.95
N MET A 213 12.16 4.89 4.84
CA MET A 213 11.64 5.43 3.58
C MET A 213 10.16 5.83 3.68
N ALA A 214 9.35 5.08 4.44
CA ALA A 214 7.93 5.37 4.61
C ALA A 214 7.69 6.73 5.30
N ILE A 215 8.56 7.12 6.24
CA ILE A 215 8.51 8.45 6.87
C ILE A 215 8.74 9.54 5.82
N TYR A 216 9.86 9.47 5.10
CA TYR A 216 10.24 10.45 4.09
C TYR A 216 9.17 10.56 3.00
N ILE A 217 8.79 9.43 2.41
CA ILE A 217 7.89 9.39 1.26
C ILE A 217 6.48 9.81 1.67
N ARG A 218 5.98 9.42 2.86
CA ARG A 218 4.68 9.90 3.34
C ARG A 218 4.65 11.43 3.43
N ARG A 219 5.67 12.03 4.03
CA ARG A 219 5.78 13.49 4.14
C ARG A 219 5.89 14.14 2.76
N TRP A 220 6.70 13.58 1.86
CA TRP A 220 6.82 14.06 0.48
C TRP A 220 5.49 14.01 -0.29
N PHE A 221 4.71 12.92 -0.15
CA PHE A 221 3.37 12.81 -0.75
C PHE A 221 2.40 13.85 -0.19
N GLU A 222 2.49 14.17 1.11
CA GLU A 222 1.69 15.21 1.76
C GLU A 222 2.04 16.60 1.22
N GLU A 223 3.32 16.98 1.24
CA GLU A 223 3.79 18.30 0.80
C GLU A 223 3.55 18.52 -0.70
N CYS A 224 3.69 17.50 -1.54
CA CYS A 224 3.36 17.60 -2.96
C CYS A 224 1.85 17.67 -3.24
N GLY A 225 0.99 17.48 -2.24
CA GLY A 225 -0.46 17.44 -2.37
C GLY A 225 -0.97 16.19 -3.08
N LEU A 226 -0.26 15.06 -2.94
CA LEU A 226 -0.59 13.77 -3.54
C LEU A 226 -1.31 12.80 -2.59
N LYS A 227 -1.32 13.07 -1.28
CA LYS A 227 -2.03 12.25 -0.29
C LYS A 227 -3.38 12.88 0.07
N ASN A 228 -4.45 12.41 -0.58
CA ASN A 228 -5.82 12.84 -0.28
C ASN A 228 -6.85 11.81 -0.79
N SER A 229 -7.19 10.83 0.04
CA SER A 229 -8.13 9.76 -0.33
C SER A 229 -9.52 10.30 -0.72
N LYS A 230 -10.01 11.36 -0.06
CA LYS A 230 -11.31 11.99 -0.35
C LYS A 230 -11.36 12.58 -1.76
N ALA A 231 -10.24 13.13 -2.24
CA ALA A 231 -10.09 13.60 -3.61
C ALA A 231 -9.80 12.49 -4.64
N GLY A 232 -9.77 11.23 -4.21
CA GLY A 232 -9.35 10.10 -5.05
C GLY A 232 -7.85 10.04 -5.30
N LEU A 233 -7.02 10.75 -4.53
CA LEU A 233 -5.57 10.65 -4.60
C LEU A 233 -5.04 9.46 -3.76
N PHE A 234 -3.73 9.41 -3.49
CA PHE A 234 -3.12 8.34 -2.71
C PHE A 234 -3.61 8.37 -1.25
N ASN A 235 -3.78 7.18 -0.67
CA ASN A 235 -3.91 7.00 0.77
C ASN A 235 -2.60 6.40 1.33
N GLY A 236 -2.50 6.25 2.66
CA GLY A 236 -1.29 5.73 3.30
C GLY A 236 -0.91 4.32 2.83
N TYR A 237 -1.89 3.47 2.52
CA TYR A 237 -1.65 2.11 2.04
C TYR A 237 -1.11 2.08 0.60
N HIS A 238 -1.66 2.90 -0.30
CA HIS A 238 -1.15 3.03 -1.66
C HIS A 238 0.33 3.44 -1.66
N ILE A 239 0.70 4.40 -0.79
CA ILE A 239 2.09 4.85 -0.65
C ILE A 239 3.00 3.68 -0.24
N LEU A 240 2.61 2.94 0.80
CA LEU A 240 3.37 1.76 1.26
C LEU A 240 3.54 0.72 0.17
N LEU A 241 2.51 0.45 -0.62
CA LEU A 241 2.62 -0.52 -1.71
C LEU A 241 3.57 -0.06 -2.83
N THR A 242 3.67 1.25 -3.12
CA THR A 242 4.69 1.73 -4.07
C THR A 242 6.11 1.52 -3.55
N LEU A 243 6.31 1.68 -2.24
CA LEU A 243 7.59 1.41 -1.58
C LEU A 243 7.92 -0.07 -1.56
N ILE A 244 6.97 -0.90 -1.13
CA ILE A 244 7.11 -2.36 -1.09
C ILE A 244 7.45 -2.89 -2.48
N HIS A 245 6.70 -2.48 -3.50
CA HIS A 245 7.00 -2.85 -4.89
C HIS A 245 8.42 -2.48 -5.28
N PHE A 246 8.83 -1.24 -5.06
CA PHE A 246 10.18 -0.78 -5.40
C PHE A 246 11.27 -1.61 -4.69
N LEU A 247 11.12 -1.82 -3.38
CA LEU A 247 12.13 -2.50 -2.56
C LEU A 247 12.21 -4.01 -2.81
N GLN A 248 11.13 -4.63 -3.28
CA GLN A 248 11.09 -6.06 -3.60
C GLN A 248 11.22 -6.36 -5.10
N SER A 249 11.46 -5.36 -5.96
CA SER A 249 11.50 -5.56 -7.41
C SER A 249 12.92 -5.59 -7.97
N GLU A 250 13.29 -6.70 -8.61
CA GLU A 250 14.50 -6.82 -9.42
C GLU A 250 14.53 -5.84 -10.60
N GLN A 251 13.37 -5.37 -11.06
CA GLN A 251 13.28 -4.36 -12.12
C GLN A 251 13.71 -2.98 -11.63
N ALA A 252 13.67 -2.74 -10.32
CA ALA A 252 14.02 -1.47 -9.70
C ALA A 252 15.41 -1.51 -9.03
N LEU A 253 15.77 -2.64 -8.43
CA LEU A 253 17.00 -2.83 -7.67
C LEU A 253 17.77 -4.05 -8.16
N THR A 254 19.03 -3.85 -8.51
CA THR A 254 19.95 -4.88 -9.00
C THR A 254 21.32 -4.68 -8.34
N PRO A 255 22.07 -5.75 -7.96
CA PRO A 255 21.71 -7.18 -8.09
C PRO A 255 20.79 -7.69 -6.98
N TRP A 256 20.64 -6.98 -5.87
CA TRP A 256 19.89 -7.45 -4.71
C TRP A 256 18.71 -6.53 -4.39
N GLN A 257 17.53 -7.13 -4.20
CA GLN A 257 16.36 -6.48 -3.61
C GLN A 257 16.59 -6.22 -2.11
N VAL A 258 15.85 -5.25 -1.58
CA VAL A 258 15.85 -4.94 -0.14
C VAL A 258 14.86 -5.83 0.61
N LEU A 259 13.68 -6.05 0.04
CA LEU A 259 12.61 -6.86 0.63
C LEU A 259 12.41 -8.17 -0.13
N PRO A 260 11.99 -9.26 0.54
CA PRO A 260 11.58 -10.47 -0.13
C PRO A 260 10.17 -10.32 -0.70
N VAL A 261 9.79 -11.12 -1.69
CA VAL A 261 8.38 -11.27 -2.07
C VAL A 261 7.71 -12.21 -1.05
N LEU A 262 7.18 -11.67 0.05
CA LEU A 262 6.68 -12.45 1.19
C LEU A 262 5.58 -13.46 0.81
N CYS A 263 4.74 -13.14 -0.16
CA CYS A 263 3.71 -14.07 -0.65
C CYS A 263 4.30 -15.36 -1.25
N GLN A 264 5.55 -15.33 -1.70
CA GLN A 264 6.26 -16.46 -2.28
C GLN A 264 7.20 -17.12 -1.27
N THR A 265 7.92 -16.33 -0.49
CA THR A 265 8.94 -16.84 0.43
C THR A 265 8.37 -17.28 1.79
N HIS A 266 7.28 -16.65 2.23
CA HIS A 266 6.67 -16.88 3.55
C HIS A 266 5.14 -17.03 3.48
N PRO A 267 4.59 -17.91 2.62
CA PRO A 267 3.14 -18.06 2.45
C PRO A 267 2.43 -18.49 3.74
N SER A 268 3.10 -19.20 4.65
CA SER A 268 2.56 -19.58 5.97
C SER A 268 2.25 -18.38 6.89
N LEU A 269 2.83 -17.21 6.60
CA LEU A 269 2.64 -15.98 7.38
C LEU A 269 1.63 -15.03 6.72
N VAL A 270 1.58 -14.99 5.39
CA VAL A 270 0.84 -13.94 4.67
C VAL A 270 -0.06 -14.45 3.54
N SER A 271 -0.23 -15.76 3.33
CA SER A 271 -1.09 -16.25 2.25
C SER A 271 -2.55 -15.78 2.41
N GLY A 272 -3.19 -15.45 1.29
CA GLY A 272 -4.63 -15.15 1.26
C GLY A 272 -5.50 -16.32 1.70
N GLN A 273 -4.96 -17.54 1.69
CA GLN A 273 -5.66 -18.76 2.11
C GLN A 273 -5.56 -19.06 3.61
N LEU A 274 -4.78 -18.29 4.37
CA LEU A 274 -4.71 -18.48 5.82
C LEU A 274 -6.08 -18.24 6.46
N PRO A 275 -6.53 -19.10 7.41
CA PRO A 275 -7.70 -18.82 8.22
C PRO A 275 -7.60 -17.43 8.86
N ILE A 276 -8.68 -16.64 8.81
CA ILE A 276 -8.64 -15.27 9.30
C ILE A 276 -8.36 -15.22 10.81
N GLU A 277 -8.83 -16.22 11.55
CA GLU A 277 -8.59 -16.38 12.99
C GLU A 277 -7.10 -16.46 13.29
N GLN A 278 -6.34 -17.22 12.47
CA GLN A 278 -4.89 -17.31 12.59
C GLN A 278 -4.22 -15.95 12.33
N VAL A 279 -4.67 -15.20 11.32
CA VAL A 279 -4.14 -13.87 11.02
C VAL A 279 -4.45 -12.90 12.15
N ILE A 280 -5.64 -12.97 12.76
CA ILE A 280 -6.00 -12.15 13.93
C ILE A 280 -5.10 -12.45 15.13
N GLU A 281 -4.78 -13.72 15.40
CA GLU A 281 -3.81 -14.07 16.45
C GLU A 281 -2.42 -13.51 16.13
N GLN A 282 -1.99 -13.56 14.87
CA GLN A 282 -0.73 -12.90 14.45
C GLN A 282 -0.77 -11.39 14.65
N MET A 283 -1.92 -10.73 14.47
CA MET A 283 -2.11 -9.28 14.66
C MET A 283 -1.96 -8.85 16.13
N LYS A 284 -2.14 -9.77 17.10
CA LYS A 284 -1.94 -9.49 18.53
C LYS A 284 -0.45 -9.49 18.93
N ILE A 285 0.42 -10.11 18.15
CA ILE A 285 1.85 -10.18 18.45
C ILE A 285 2.46 -8.78 18.26
N PRO A 286 3.25 -8.22 19.18
CA PRO A 286 3.94 -6.96 18.93
C PRO A 286 4.89 -7.05 17.72
N VAL A 287 5.03 -5.98 16.91
CA VAL A 287 5.85 -5.99 15.68
C VAL A 287 7.31 -6.37 15.96
N ASN A 288 7.88 -5.85 17.05
CA ASN A 288 9.25 -6.18 17.49
C ASN A 288 9.44 -7.68 17.77
N SER A 289 8.37 -8.36 18.19
CA SER A 289 8.32 -9.76 18.61
C SER A 289 7.99 -10.71 17.46
N LEU A 290 7.73 -10.20 16.25
CA LEU A 290 7.51 -11.03 15.07
C LEU A 290 8.77 -11.83 14.73
N LYS A 291 8.56 -13.08 14.34
CA LYS A 291 9.61 -13.97 13.82
C LYS A 291 9.51 -14.02 12.29
N LEU A 292 10.62 -13.72 11.63
CA LEU A 292 10.75 -13.80 10.18
C LEU A 292 12.19 -14.16 9.85
N ASP A 293 12.39 -15.23 9.08
CA ASP A 293 13.72 -15.66 8.65
C ASP A 293 14.06 -15.01 7.31
N TYR A 294 14.59 -13.79 7.39
CA TYR A 294 15.02 -13.04 6.22
C TYR A 294 16.16 -12.07 6.59
N LYS A 295 17.15 -11.97 5.69
CA LYS A 295 18.19 -10.96 5.75
C LYS A 295 18.44 -10.42 4.35
N SER A 296 18.39 -9.09 4.22
CA SER A 296 18.71 -8.44 2.95
C SER A 296 20.21 -8.53 2.65
N HIS A 297 20.55 -8.82 1.39
CA HIS A 297 21.92 -8.73 0.87
C HIS A 297 22.22 -7.33 0.28
N ASN A 298 21.20 -6.49 0.12
CA ASN A 298 21.36 -5.13 -0.38
C ASN A 298 21.93 -4.22 0.71
N THR A 299 23.00 -3.49 0.40
CA THR A 299 23.72 -2.60 1.32
C THR A 299 23.53 -1.10 1.04
N MET A 300 22.65 -0.73 0.11
CA MET A 300 22.36 0.68 -0.22
C MET A 300 21.78 1.40 1.00
N SER A 301 22.20 2.65 1.21
CA SER A 301 21.63 3.51 2.25
C SER A 301 20.19 3.93 1.93
N VAL A 302 19.50 4.54 2.90
CA VAL A 302 18.10 4.97 2.71
C VAL A 302 18.03 6.10 1.69
N SER A 303 18.94 7.08 1.77
CA SER A 303 19.07 8.18 0.83
C SER A 303 19.32 7.69 -0.60
N GLU A 304 20.18 6.69 -0.80
CA GLU A 304 20.40 6.05 -2.10
C GLU A 304 19.13 5.39 -2.64
N LEU A 305 18.43 4.64 -1.79
CA LEU A 305 17.18 3.98 -2.16
C LEU A 305 16.08 5.00 -2.50
N LEU A 306 16.03 6.14 -1.82
CA LEU A 306 15.09 7.23 -2.13
C LEU A 306 15.37 7.83 -3.51
N VAL A 307 16.62 8.13 -3.84
CA VAL A 307 16.97 8.64 -5.18
C VAL A 307 16.57 7.65 -6.27
N ARG A 308 16.91 6.36 -6.06
CA ARG A 308 16.55 5.28 -6.98
C ARG A 308 15.04 5.08 -7.09
N TYR A 309 14.28 5.26 -6.00
CA TYR A 309 12.81 5.21 -6.01
C TYR A 309 12.23 6.27 -6.94
N PHE A 310 12.69 7.53 -6.81
CA PHE A 310 12.22 8.61 -7.66
C PHE A 310 12.64 8.42 -9.11
N GLU A 311 13.89 8.02 -9.35
CA GLU A 311 14.40 7.75 -10.69
C GLU A 311 13.61 6.62 -11.38
N PHE A 312 13.37 5.50 -10.68
CA PHE A 312 12.58 4.38 -11.18
C PHE A 312 11.17 4.81 -11.57
N TYR A 313 10.43 5.45 -10.66
CA TYR A 313 9.06 5.86 -10.93
C TYR A 313 8.96 7.02 -11.94
N SER A 314 10.02 7.80 -12.16
CA SER A 314 10.05 8.82 -13.21
C SER A 314 10.02 8.25 -14.62
N GLN A 315 10.52 7.01 -14.78
CA GLN A 315 10.58 6.28 -16.05
C GLN A 315 9.46 5.22 -16.16
N PHE A 316 8.72 4.97 -15.08
CA PHE A 316 7.71 3.92 -15.00
C PHE A 316 6.49 4.21 -15.90
N ASN A 317 6.07 3.21 -16.67
CA ASN A 317 4.91 3.34 -17.54
C ASN A 317 3.61 3.01 -16.78
N PHE A 318 3.15 3.97 -15.97
CA PHE A 318 1.91 3.85 -15.19
C PHE A 318 0.68 3.50 -16.05
N LYS A 319 0.67 3.84 -17.35
CA LYS A 319 -0.47 3.57 -18.23
C LYS A 319 -0.51 2.12 -18.71
N ARG A 320 0.62 1.43 -18.86
CA ARG A 320 0.68 0.08 -19.44
C ARG A 320 1.04 -1.00 -18.43
N ASP A 321 1.80 -0.65 -17.41
CA ASP A 321 2.31 -1.62 -16.45
C ASP A 321 1.39 -1.71 -15.23
N ARG A 322 1.19 -2.95 -14.77
CA ARG A 322 0.41 -3.31 -13.58
C ARG A 322 1.37 -3.80 -12.51
N ILE A 323 1.29 -3.22 -11.32
CA ILE A 323 2.12 -3.58 -10.18
C ILE A 323 1.44 -4.73 -9.44
N TYR A 324 2.12 -5.87 -9.36
CA TYR A 324 1.67 -7.05 -8.62
C TYR A 324 2.54 -7.24 -7.38
N ILE A 325 1.98 -6.95 -6.20
CA ILE A 325 2.70 -7.05 -4.93
C ILE A 325 3.08 -8.50 -4.62
N GLU A 326 2.18 -9.45 -4.89
CA GLU A 326 2.42 -10.90 -4.71
C GLU A 326 3.56 -11.45 -5.60
N LYS A 327 3.94 -10.72 -6.66
CA LYS A 327 4.98 -11.12 -7.63
C LYS A 327 6.27 -10.32 -7.49
N GLY A 328 6.25 -9.23 -6.74
CA GLY A 328 7.35 -8.27 -6.68
C GLY A 328 7.69 -7.62 -8.02
N GLN A 329 6.74 -7.56 -8.95
CA GLN A 329 7.01 -7.15 -10.33
C GLN A 329 5.91 -6.28 -10.90
N ALA A 330 6.31 -5.37 -11.79
CA ALA A 330 5.43 -4.69 -12.71
C ALA A 330 5.41 -5.42 -14.06
N ARG A 331 4.22 -5.81 -14.50
CA ARG A 331 4.02 -6.51 -15.78
C ARG A 331 3.22 -5.66 -16.74
N ARG A 332 3.68 -5.62 -17.98
CA ARG A 332 2.98 -4.94 -19.06
C ARG A 332 1.66 -5.67 -19.34
N SER A 333 0.55 -4.94 -19.29
CA SER A 333 -0.74 -5.46 -19.75
C SER A 333 -0.93 -5.16 -21.23
N SER A 334 -1.23 -6.19 -22.03
CA SER A 334 -1.56 -6.05 -23.45
C SER A 334 -2.96 -5.48 -23.69
N ARG A 335 -3.83 -5.50 -22.67
CA ARG A 335 -5.21 -5.01 -22.74
C ARG A 335 -5.57 -4.30 -21.44
N LYS A 336 -5.98 -3.02 -21.53
CA LYS A 336 -6.76 -2.36 -20.47
C LYS A 336 -8.15 -2.11 -21.05
N TYR A 337 -9.18 -2.60 -20.38
CA TYR A 337 -10.55 -2.33 -20.81
C TYR A 337 -10.89 -0.85 -20.55
N ALA A 338 -11.81 -0.29 -21.34
CA ALA A 338 -12.34 1.04 -21.10
C ALA A 338 -12.93 1.11 -19.68
N GLY A 339 -12.52 2.11 -18.90
CA GLY A 339 -12.95 2.29 -17.51
C GLY A 339 -12.02 1.72 -16.44
N GLU A 340 -10.97 0.96 -16.80
CA GLU A 340 -9.96 0.55 -15.83
C GLU A 340 -9.18 1.73 -15.26
N ALA A 341 -8.87 1.68 -13.96
CA ALA A 341 -8.00 2.67 -13.35
C ALA A 341 -6.63 2.69 -14.06
N PRO A 342 -6.14 3.87 -14.46
CA PRO A 342 -4.86 4.01 -15.15
C PRO A 342 -3.69 3.47 -14.34
N LEU A 343 -3.52 3.90 -13.08
CA LEU A 343 -2.58 3.26 -12.17
C LEU A 343 -3.20 1.96 -11.66
N GLN A 344 -2.52 0.84 -11.85
CA GLN A 344 -2.99 -0.46 -11.36
C GLN A 344 -2.01 -1.02 -10.36
N LEU A 345 -2.39 -0.88 -9.10
CA LEU A 345 -1.72 -1.41 -7.93
C LEU A 345 -2.56 -2.56 -7.39
N ILE A 346 -2.05 -3.78 -7.47
CA ILE A 346 -2.79 -5.01 -7.13
C ILE A 346 -2.16 -5.60 -5.88
N ASP A 347 -2.90 -5.55 -4.77
CA ASP A 347 -2.50 -6.19 -3.52
C ASP A 347 -2.80 -7.71 -3.58
N PRO A 348 -2.24 -8.52 -2.66
CA PRO A 348 -2.40 -9.99 -2.70
C PRO A 348 -3.79 -10.50 -2.27
N TYR A 349 -4.69 -9.65 -1.78
CA TYR A 349 -5.97 -10.06 -1.19
C TYR A 349 -7.19 -9.45 -1.89
N SER A 350 -6.96 -8.76 -3.01
CA SER A 350 -7.96 -8.16 -3.87
C SER A 350 -7.78 -8.63 -5.32
N ASN A 351 -8.89 -9.01 -5.94
CA ASN A 351 -8.92 -9.33 -7.37
C ASN A 351 -8.90 -8.07 -8.25
N GLU A 352 -9.08 -6.90 -7.64
CA GLU A 352 -9.10 -5.61 -8.30
C GLU A 352 -7.96 -4.72 -7.80
N THR A 353 -7.64 -3.71 -8.58
CA THR A 353 -6.68 -2.70 -8.14
C THR A 353 -7.24 -1.86 -6.99
N VAL A 354 -6.38 -1.55 -6.03
CA VAL A 354 -6.73 -0.69 -4.88
C VAL A 354 -6.83 0.79 -5.28
N THR A 355 -6.25 1.16 -6.43
CA THR A 355 -6.29 2.53 -6.96
C THR A 355 -7.43 2.70 -7.97
N ARG A 356 -8.23 3.76 -7.84
CA ARG A 356 -9.41 3.99 -8.70
C ARG A 356 -9.37 5.24 -9.56
N SER A 357 -8.54 6.21 -9.19
CA SER A 357 -8.54 7.52 -9.82
C SER A 357 -7.73 7.57 -11.10
N ILE A 358 -8.31 8.21 -12.10
CA ILE A 358 -7.67 8.45 -13.41
C ILE A 358 -6.51 9.45 -13.36
N TYR A 359 -6.41 10.21 -12.27
CA TYR A 359 -5.44 11.28 -12.10
C TYR A 359 -4.09 10.80 -11.55
N LEU A 360 -4.07 9.64 -10.89
CA LEU A 360 -2.91 9.16 -10.14
C LEU A 360 -1.63 9.04 -10.98
N PRO A 361 -1.64 8.49 -12.21
CA PRO A 361 -0.42 8.43 -13.02
C PRO A 361 0.19 9.79 -13.35
N MET A 362 -0.65 10.78 -13.65
CA MET A 362 -0.18 12.12 -14.03
C MET A 362 0.38 12.82 -12.80
N ALA A 363 -0.40 12.83 -11.70
CA ALA A 363 -0.01 13.44 -10.45
C ALA A 363 1.31 12.86 -9.92
N PHE A 364 1.40 11.52 -9.87
CA PHE A 364 2.60 10.84 -9.38
C PHE A 364 3.79 11.05 -10.32
N GLY A 365 3.59 10.87 -11.62
CA GLY A 365 4.64 11.06 -12.63
C GLY A 365 5.23 12.47 -12.65
N ASP A 366 4.39 13.50 -12.55
CA ASP A 366 4.85 14.90 -12.51
C ASP A 366 5.69 15.17 -11.25
N ALA A 367 5.23 14.68 -10.10
CA ALA A 367 5.91 14.87 -8.83
C ALA A 367 7.27 14.17 -8.76
N VAL A 368 7.37 12.92 -9.23
CA VAL A 368 8.66 12.19 -9.22
C VAL A 368 9.66 12.82 -10.19
N ARG A 369 9.22 13.31 -11.36
CA ARG A 369 10.10 14.04 -12.31
C ARG A 369 10.58 15.36 -11.71
N PHE A 370 9.68 16.12 -11.08
CA PHE A 370 10.05 17.33 -10.34
C PHE A 370 11.10 17.01 -9.27
N THR A 371 10.88 15.95 -8.50
CA THR A 371 11.76 15.53 -7.40
C THR A 371 13.14 15.12 -7.91
N CYS A 372 13.22 14.35 -8.99
CA CYS A 372 14.50 14.00 -9.64
C CYS A 372 15.30 15.26 -10.02
N ALA A 373 14.64 16.27 -10.59
CA ALA A 373 15.28 17.52 -10.98
C ALA A 373 15.79 18.33 -9.77
N LYS A 374 15.09 18.27 -8.63
CA LYS A 374 15.51 18.94 -7.38
C LYS A 374 16.66 18.21 -6.70
N MET A 375 16.57 16.89 -6.57
CA MET A 375 17.61 16.05 -5.99
C MET A 375 18.95 16.15 -6.72
N LYS A 376 18.93 16.32 -8.05
CA LYS A 376 20.15 16.58 -8.84
C LYS A 376 20.96 17.79 -8.33
N ASN A 377 20.30 18.74 -7.68
CA ASN A 377 20.89 19.96 -7.14
C ASN A 377 21.01 19.93 -5.60
N GLY A 378 20.95 18.76 -4.95
CA GLY A 378 21.09 18.61 -3.50
C GLY A 378 19.84 18.95 -2.67
N LEU A 379 18.78 19.43 -3.32
CA LEU A 379 17.51 19.77 -2.68
C LEU A 379 16.72 18.51 -2.33
N LEU A 380 15.75 18.62 -1.42
CA LEU A 380 14.95 17.51 -0.88
C LEU A 380 15.74 16.48 -0.04
N PHE A 381 17.07 16.57 0.03
CA PHE A 381 17.87 15.92 1.07
C PHE A 381 18.01 16.85 2.27
N SER A 382 18.60 18.03 2.04
CA SER A 382 18.89 19.05 3.05
C SER A 382 17.65 19.73 3.61
N SER A 383 16.54 19.70 2.87
CA SER A 383 15.28 20.35 3.25
C SER A 383 14.27 19.41 3.93
N TYR A 384 14.66 18.15 4.19
CA TYR A 384 13.88 17.27 5.04
C TYR A 384 13.83 17.84 6.48
N PRO A 385 12.65 17.85 7.16
CA PRO A 385 11.37 17.26 6.75
C PRO A 385 10.35 18.23 6.14
N THR A 386 10.71 19.48 5.87
CA THR A 386 9.74 20.55 5.53
C THR A 386 9.47 20.71 4.04
N PHE A 387 10.42 20.33 3.17
CA PHE A 387 10.29 20.35 1.71
C PHE A 387 9.66 21.64 1.12
N PRO A 388 10.21 22.84 1.39
CA PRO A 388 9.70 24.11 0.86
C PRO A 388 9.61 24.12 -0.68
N GLU A 389 10.41 23.30 -1.36
CA GLU A 389 10.36 23.12 -2.81
C GLU A 389 9.00 22.61 -3.30
N ALA A 390 8.22 21.93 -2.45
CA ALA A 390 6.87 21.48 -2.79
C ALA A 390 5.95 22.64 -3.18
N LYS A 391 6.20 23.86 -2.68
CA LYS A 391 5.46 25.06 -3.12
C LYS A 391 5.74 25.42 -4.58
N LEU A 392 6.98 25.21 -5.05
CA LEU A 392 7.33 25.38 -6.45
C LEU A 392 6.60 24.35 -7.32
N PHE A 393 6.50 23.10 -6.85
CA PHE A 393 5.73 22.06 -7.53
C PHE A 393 4.24 22.42 -7.59
N GLU A 394 3.65 22.88 -6.49
CA GLU A 394 2.26 23.32 -6.46
C GLU A 394 2.00 24.44 -7.46
N ASN A 395 2.83 25.49 -7.46
CA ASN A 395 2.70 26.62 -8.37
C ASN A 395 2.86 26.19 -9.84
N GLY A 396 3.87 25.37 -10.13
CA GLY A 396 4.14 24.85 -11.49
C GLY A 396 3.06 23.90 -12.00
N THR A 397 2.34 23.22 -11.10
CA THR A 397 1.24 22.29 -11.45
C THR A 397 -0.16 22.87 -11.19
N LYS A 398 -0.27 24.17 -10.91
CA LYS A 398 -1.55 24.85 -10.63
C LYS A 398 -2.60 24.59 -11.71
N PHE A 399 -2.19 24.62 -12.98
CA PHE A 399 -3.04 24.40 -14.15
C PHE A 399 -2.95 22.97 -14.69
N ALA A 400 -2.28 22.05 -13.99
CA ALA A 400 -2.25 20.65 -14.39
C ALA A 400 -3.67 20.07 -14.27
N ARG A 401 -4.10 19.34 -15.31
CA ARG A 401 -5.46 18.79 -15.40
C ARG A 401 -5.84 17.98 -14.16
N TRP A 402 -4.90 17.20 -13.62
CA TRP A 402 -5.13 16.39 -12.42
C TRP A 402 -5.40 17.25 -11.18
N ARG A 403 -4.71 18.38 -11.01
CA ARG A 403 -4.88 19.28 -9.85
C ARG A 403 -6.15 20.11 -9.95
N MET A 404 -6.48 20.62 -11.13
CA MET A 404 -7.72 21.38 -11.36
C MET A 404 -8.97 20.55 -11.07
N GLN A 405 -9.03 19.30 -11.55
CA GLN A 405 -10.22 18.45 -11.39
C GLN A 405 -10.40 17.89 -9.97
N ILE A 406 -9.34 17.91 -9.15
CA ILE A 406 -9.42 17.62 -7.71
C ILE A 406 -10.07 18.77 -6.96
N ASN A 407 -9.72 20.01 -7.29
CA ASN A 407 -10.24 21.19 -6.61
C ASN A 407 -11.73 21.45 -6.91
N THR A 408 -12.23 21.03 -8.06
CA THR A 408 -13.65 21.15 -8.43
C THR A 408 -14.56 20.11 -7.76
N ARG A 409 -14.00 19.14 -7.02
CA ARG A 409 -14.75 18.07 -6.31
C ARG A 409 -14.81 18.27 -4.80
N LYS A 410 -14.23 19.36 -4.27
CA LYS A 410 -14.46 19.83 -2.91
C LYS A 410 -15.83 20.50 -2.85
#